data_AF-A0A1V6EW69-F1
#
_entry.id   AF-A0A1V6EW69-F1
#
_cell.length_a   1.000
_cell.length_b   1.000
_cell.length_c   1.000
_cell.angle_alpha   90.00
_cell.angle_beta   90.00
_cell.angle_gamma   90.00
#
_symmetry.space_group_name_H-M   'P 1'
#
loop_
_entity.id
_entity.type
_entity.pdbx_description
1 polymer ?
#
loop_
_entity_poly.entity_id
_entity_poly.type
_entity_poly.pdbx_seq_one_letter_code
_entity_poly.pdbx_strand_id
1 'polypeptide(L)'
;MPKKVNTSEAMSAEEKLNALANLKEQLEDNFISLGQLLSEIRRSKLYLYKGYENFKDFVETEYQLSGTMAGKLMSVFELFIEEMDIDEGEVKEIGFDRLQVIKPFMKNADWNVRDEWVHKAEEMPYKELRDHIKEMKQKEKEANVDLKEVYIEQYLEKMIGWFNCSRKELNFKLALYFQDADLDEIKKIVKERQRLFELETQTKKE
;
A
#
# COMPACT_ATOMS: atom_id res chain seq x y z
N MET A 1 -23.05 -36.12 0.42
CA MET A 1 -24.39 -35.48 0.36
C MET A 1 -24.28 -34.10 0.97
N PRO A 2 -24.61 -33.01 0.27
CA PRO A 2 -24.61 -31.69 0.89
C PRO A 2 -25.76 -31.64 1.90
N LYS A 3 -25.45 -31.27 3.15
CA LYS A 3 -26.47 -31.02 4.17
C LYS A 3 -27.39 -29.93 3.62
N LYS A 4 -28.67 -30.26 3.45
CA LYS A 4 -29.72 -29.27 3.19
C LYS A 4 -29.59 -28.18 4.25
N VAL A 5 -29.34 -26.95 3.79
CA VAL A 5 -29.51 -25.75 4.60
C VAL A 5 -30.98 -25.75 4.99
N ASN A 6 -31.28 -26.15 6.22
CA ASN A 6 -32.61 -25.99 6.78
C ASN A 6 -32.92 -24.50 6.74
N THR A 7 -33.95 -24.15 5.97
CA THR A 7 -34.57 -22.84 5.97
C THR A 7 -34.81 -22.42 7.41
N SER A 8 -34.19 -21.29 7.75
CA SER A 8 -34.21 -20.62 9.04
C SER A 8 -35.56 -20.72 9.74
N GLU A 9 -35.58 -21.29 10.94
CA GLU A 9 -36.42 -20.72 11.99
C GLU A 9 -36.13 -19.21 11.99
N ALA A 10 -37.15 -18.39 11.81
CA ALA A 10 -36.98 -16.98 11.49
C ALA A 10 -36.33 -16.24 12.66
N MET A 11 -34.99 -16.25 12.72
CA MET A 11 -34.22 -15.53 13.72
C MET A 11 -34.70 -14.09 13.75
N SER A 12 -34.95 -13.60 14.96
CA SER A 12 -35.29 -12.20 15.20
C SER A 12 -34.15 -11.30 14.71
N ALA A 13 -34.43 -10.00 14.54
CA ALA A 13 -33.41 -9.04 14.14
C ALA A 13 -32.23 -9.02 15.12
N GLU A 14 -32.52 -9.10 16.42
CA GLU A 14 -31.51 -9.10 17.48
C GLU A 14 -30.66 -10.39 17.46
N GLU A 15 -31.29 -11.55 17.27
CA GLU A 15 -30.56 -12.82 17.13
C GLU A 15 -29.61 -12.82 15.93
N LYS A 16 -30.02 -12.21 14.81
CA LYS A 16 -29.17 -12.07 13.62
C LYS A 16 -27.97 -11.15 13.89
N LEU A 17 -28.17 -10.05 14.59
CA LEU A 17 -27.09 -9.13 14.96
C LEU A 17 -26.09 -9.78 15.93
N ASN A 18 -26.58 -10.50 16.93
CA ASN A 18 -25.74 -11.23 17.88
C ASN A 18 -24.98 -12.37 17.19
N ALA A 19 -25.62 -13.12 16.30
CA ALA A 19 -24.94 -14.16 15.52
C ALA A 19 -23.85 -13.58 14.61
N LEU A 20 -24.10 -12.41 14.00
CA LEU A 20 -23.09 -11.72 13.20
C LEU A 20 -21.90 -11.28 14.05
N ALA A 21 -22.13 -10.73 15.24
CA ALA A 21 -21.06 -10.33 16.15
C ALA A 21 -20.20 -11.53 16.57
N ASN A 22 -20.82 -12.65 16.95
CA ASN A 22 -20.12 -13.87 17.35
C ASN A 22 -19.30 -14.47 16.19
N LEU A 23 -19.86 -14.50 14.97
CA LEU A 23 -19.14 -14.98 13.79
C LEU A 23 -17.95 -14.07 13.45
N LYS A 24 -18.10 -12.75 13.65
CA LYS A 24 -17.01 -11.80 13.47
C LYS A 24 -15.89 -12.05 14.49
N GLU A 25 -16.23 -12.21 15.77
CA GLU A 25 -15.26 -12.51 16.83
C GLU A 25 -14.50 -13.82 16.54
N GLN A 26 -15.21 -14.87 16.13
CA GLN A 26 -14.57 -16.13 15.72
C GLN A 26 -13.63 -15.97 14.52
N LEU A 27 -13.91 -15.06 13.58
CA LEU A 27 -12.97 -14.77 12.48
C LEU A 27 -11.72 -14.06 12.99
N GLU A 28 -11.87 -13.11 13.90
CA GLU A 28 -10.75 -12.39 14.53
C GLU A 28 -9.87 -13.34 15.35
N ASP A 29 -10.47 -14.28 16.09
CA ASP A 29 -9.69 -15.27 16.85
C ASP A 29 -8.87 -16.19 15.96
N ASN A 30 -9.42 -16.55 14.80
CA ASN A 30 -8.82 -17.57 13.95
C ASN A 30 -7.75 -17.03 12.98
N PHE A 31 -7.72 -15.74 12.63
CA PHE A 31 -6.80 -15.26 11.60
C PHE A 31 -5.32 -15.40 12.02
N ILE A 32 -5.03 -15.24 13.32
CA ILE A 32 -3.67 -15.40 13.85
C ILE A 32 -3.25 -16.86 13.82
N SER A 33 -4.09 -17.74 14.36
CA SER A 33 -3.86 -19.19 14.35
C SER A 33 -3.68 -19.74 12.93
N LEU A 34 -4.51 -19.26 11.99
CA LEU A 34 -4.37 -19.59 10.57
C LEU A 34 -3.04 -19.05 10.00
N GLY A 35 -2.69 -17.80 10.30
CA GLY A 35 -1.43 -17.19 9.88
C GLY A 35 -0.21 -17.96 10.36
N GLN A 36 -0.21 -18.37 11.63
CA GLN A 36 0.83 -19.20 12.24
C GLN A 36 0.96 -20.55 11.52
N LEU A 37 -0.12 -21.33 11.44
CA LEU A 37 -0.10 -22.66 10.82
C LEU A 37 0.34 -22.60 9.35
N LEU A 38 -0.17 -21.63 8.60
CA LEU A 38 0.23 -21.42 7.20
C LEU A 38 1.72 -21.07 7.09
N SER A 39 2.25 -20.27 8.03
CA SER A 39 3.68 -19.94 8.07
C SER A 39 4.55 -21.15 8.39
N GLU A 40 4.17 -21.94 9.39
CA GLU A 40 4.86 -23.18 9.75
C GLU A 40 4.87 -24.18 8.58
N ILE A 41 3.72 -24.41 7.94
CA ILE A 41 3.59 -25.29 6.76
C ILE A 41 4.48 -24.80 5.62
N ARG A 42 4.52 -23.48 5.36
CA ARG A 42 5.35 -22.91 4.29
C ARG A 42 6.84 -23.10 4.58
N ARG A 43 7.30 -22.81 5.81
CA ARG A 43 8.71 -22.92 6.22
C ARG A 43 9.21 -24.36 6.19
N SER A 44 8.41 -25.28 6.72
CA SER A 44 8.71 -26.71 6.77
C SER A 44 8.47 -27.43 5.42
N LYS A 45 7.93 -26.71 4.43
CA LYS A 45 7.59 -27.22 3.10
C LYS A 45 6.67 -28.44 3.13
N LEU A 46 5.73 -28.50 4.08
CA LEU A 46 4.82 -29.64 4.25
C LEU A 46 3.93 -29.89 3.02
N TYR A 47 3.70 -28.86 2.20
CA TYR A 47 2.99 -28.98 0.92
C TYR A 47 3.69 -29.93 -0.07
N LEU A 48 5.02 -30.10 0.01
CA LEU A 48 5.76 -31.05 -0.83
C LEU A 48 5.38 -32.50 -0.50
N TYR A 49 5.15 -32.83 0.78
CA TYR A 49 4.72 -34.17 1.20
C TYR A 49 3.32 -34.53 0.68
N LYS A 50 2.53 -33.50 0.35
CA LYS A 50 1.21 -33.64 -0.28
C LYS A 50 1.27 -33.69 -1.81
N GLY A 51 2.47 -33.60 -2.40
CA GLY A 51 2.68 -33.67 -3.85
C GLY A 51 2.51 -32.36 -4.60
N TYR A 52 2.43 -31.22 -3.89
CA TYR A 52 2.35 -29.90 -4.52
C TYR A 52 3.74 -29.32 -4.74
N GLU A 53 3.99 -28.71 -5.91
CA GLU A 53 5.29 -28.09 -6.21
C GLU A 53 5.50 -26.76 -5.48
N ASN A 54 4.42 -26.04 -5.20
CA ASN A 54 4.48 -24.75 -4.52
C ASN A 54 3.33 -24.61 -3.51
N PHE A 55 3.57 -23.75 -2.50
CA PHE A 55 2.63 -23.52 -1.41
C PHE A 55 1.30 -22.93 -1.86
N LYS A 56 1.31 -22.10 -2.92
CA LYS A 56 0.10 -21.44 -3.42
C LYS A 56 -0.90 -22.47 -3.95
N ASP A 57 -0.44 -23.39 -4.79
CA ASP A 57 -1.31 -24.42 -5.38
C ASP A 57 -1.88 -25.34 -4.30
N PHE A 58 -1.10 -25.64 -3.26
CA PHE A 58 -1.54 -26.40 -2.09
C PHE A 58 -2.71 -25.71 -1.37
N VAL A 59 -2.57 -24.43 -1.00
CA VAL A 59 -3.62 -23.73 -0.24
C VAL A 59 -4.88 -23.48 -1.08
N GLU A 60 -4.71 -23.20 -2.38
CA GLU A 60 -5.84 -22.96 -3.28
C GLU A 60 -6.61 -24.26 -3.58
N THR A 61 -5.92 -25.39 -3.71
CA THR A 61 -6.56 -26.68 -4.05
C THR A 61 -7.18 -27.36 -2.83
N GLU A 62 -6.46 -27.47 -1.71
CA GLU A 62 -6.91 -28.24 -0.54
C GLU A 62 -7.90 -27.47 0.32
N TYR A 63 -7.71 -26.15 0.45
CA TYR A 63 -8.46 -25.31 1.39
C TYR A 63 -9.30 -24.23 0.73
N GLN A 64 -9.29 -24.13 -0.60
CA GLN A 64 -10.00 -23.10 -1.37
C GLN A 64 -9.65 -21.67 -0.90
N LEU A 65 -8.44 -21.49 -0.37
CA LEU A 65 -7.94 -20.22 0.13
C LEU A 65 -7.01 -19.60 -0.91
N SER A 66 -7.31 -18.39 -1.36
CA SER A 66 -6.44 -17.69 -2.32
C SER A 66 -5.02 -17.54 -1.75
N GLY A 67 -4.00 -17.72 -2.59
CA GLY A 67 -2.61 -17.53 -2.17
C GLY A 67 -2.34 -16.14 -1.61
N THR A 68 -3.03 -15.12 -2.12
CA THR A 68 -2.95 -13.75 -1.61
C THR A 68 -3.46 -13.65 -0.17
N MET A 69 -4.62 -14.25 0.14
CA MET A 69 -5.16 -14.24 1.51
C MET A 69 -4.26 -15.03 2.46
N ALA A 70 -3.81 -16.22 2.04
CA ALA A 70 -2.87 -17.02 2.82
C ALA A 70 -1.59 -16.21 3.14
N GLY A 71 -1.02 -15.55 2.14
CA GLY A 71 0.15 -14.69 2.32
C GLY A 71 -0.11 -13.49 3.25
N LYS A 72 -1.31 -12.89 3.20
CA LYS A 72 -1.68 -11.80 4.11
C LYS A 72 -1.77 -12.29 5.56
N LEU A 73 -2.48 -13.39 5.82
CA LEU A 73 -2.62 -14.00 7.15
C LEU A 73 -1.26 -14.31 7.76
N MET A 74 -0.43 -15.03 7.01
CA MET A 74 0.93 -15.38 7.43
C MET A 74 1.75 -14.15 7.77
N SER A 75 1.64 -13.11 6.94
CA SER A 75 2.45 -11.91 7.13
C SER A 75 2.01 -11.04 8.30
N VAL A 76 0.80 -11.23 8.85
CA VAL A 76 0.42 -10.59 10.11
C VAL A 76 1.16 -11.28 11.24
N PHE A 77 1.04 -12.61 11.32
CA PHE A 77 1.74 -13.41 12.33
C PHE A 77 3.25 -13.18 12.30
N GLU A 78 3.87 -13.31 11.12
CA GLU A 78 5.32 -13.13 10.94
C GLU A 78 5.80 -11.75 11.40
N LEU A 79 5.07 -10.68 11.06
CA LEU A 79 5.52 -9.33 11.37
C LEU A 79 5.19 -8.92 12.81
N PHE A 80 3.93 -9.01 13.21
CA PHE A 80 3.47 -8.40 14.45
C PHE A 80 3.80 -9.28 15.66
N ILE A 81 3.70 -10.61 15.52
CA ILE A 81 3.95 -11.54 16.63
C ILE A 81 5.41 -11.96 16.64
N GLU A 82 5.96 -12.50 15.55
CA GLU A 82 7.33 -13.02 15.58
C GLU A 82 8.41 -11.94 15.49
N GLU A 83 8.30 -10.99 14.55
CA GLU A 83 9.33 -9.96 14.36
C GLU A 83 9.24 -8.82 15.37
N MET A 84 8.02 -8.43 15.77
CA MET A 84 7.78 -7.29 16.67
C MET A 84 7.47 -7.70 18.11
N ASP A 85 7.23 -8.99 18.39
CA ASP A 85 6.94 -9.52 19.74
C ASP A 85 5.72 -8.85 20.41
N ILE A 86 4.71 -8.50 19.61
CA ILE A 86 3.43 -7.97 20.13
C ILE A 86 2.58 -9.13 20.66
N ASP A 87 1.92 -8.90 21.80
CA ASP A 87 1.03 -9.90 22.40
C ASP A 87 -0.12 -10.29 21.48
N GLU A 88 -0.47 -11.58 21.50
CA GLU A 88 -1.50 -12.13 20.62
C GLU A 88 -2.88 -11.51 20.91
N GLY A 89 -3.16 -11.14 22.16
CA GLY A 89 -4.38 -10.44 22.55
C GLY A 89 -4.46 -9.04 21.94
N GLU A 90 -3.38 -8.28 22.00
CA GLU A 90 -3.29 -6.94 21.39
C GLU A 90 -3.50 -7.00 19.87
N VAL A 91 -2.85 -7.97 19.20
CA VAL A 91 -3.03 -8.19 17.75
C VAL A 91 -4.49 -8.54 17.41
N LYS A 92 -5.19 -9.31 18.26
CA LYS A 92 -6.63 -9.61 18.08
C LYS A 92 -7.49 -8.36 18.26
N GLU A 93 -7.21 -7.56 19.28
CA GLU A 93 -7.95 -6.33 19.56
C GLU A 93 -7.82 -5.32 18.41
N ILE A 94 -6.62 -5.19 17.82
CA ILE A 94 -6.42 -4.38 16.61
C ILE A 94 -7.17 -5.01 15.43
N GLY A 95 -7.08 -6.32 15.25
CA GLY A 95 -7.81 -7.05 14.22
C GLY A 95 -7.18 -6.95 12.82
N PHE A 96 -7.52 -7.93 11.99
CA PHE A 96 -6.80 -8.23 10.75
C PHE A 96 -6.71 -7.05 9.78
N ASP A 97 -7.82 -6.38 9.50
CA ASP A 97 -7.89 -5.35 8.46
C ASP A 97 -7.06 -4.11 8.80
N ARG A 98 -7.02 -3.71 10.07
CA ARG A 98 -6.22 -2.55 10.53
C ARG A 98 -4.73 -2.87 10.47
N LEU A 99 -4.33 -4.06 10.92
CA LEU A 99 -2.95 -4.55 10.81
C LEU A 99 -2.47 -4.59 9.35
N GLN A 100 -3.31 -5.05 8.42
CA GLN A 100 -2.98 -5.07 7.00
C GLN A 100 -2.72 -3.67 6.43
N VAL A 101 -3.45 -2.66 6.90
CA VAL A 101 -3.33 -1.28 6.42
C VAL A 101 -2.06 -0.60 6.94
N ILE A 102 -1.66 -0.87 8.19
CA ILE A 102 -0.45 -0.27 8.78
C ILE A 102 0.83 -1.03 8.42
N LYS A 103 0.75 -2.31 8.07
CA LYS A 103 1.90 -3.17 7.73
C LYS A 103 2.93 -2.52 6.79
N PRO A 104 2.56 -1.81 5.70
CA PRO A 104 3.53 -1.18 4.80
C PRO A 104 4.46 -0.17 5.48
N PHE A 105 4.04 0.40 6.61
CA PHE A 105 4.80 1.39 7.37
C PHE A 105 5.71 0.76 8.43
N MET A 106 5.63 -0.56 8.65
CA MET A 106 6.40 -1.23 9.71
C MET A 106 7.74 -1.79 9.23
N LYS A 107 7.76 -2.39 8.02
CA LYS A 107 8.85 -3.29 7.56
C LYS A 107 10.26 -2.68 7.62
N ASN A 108 10.39 -1.37 7.42
CA ASN A 108 11.68 -0.66 7.41
C ASN A 108 11.70 0.54 8.38
N ALA A 109 10.71 0.66 9.26
CA ALA A 109 10.62 1.78 10.18
C ALA A 109 11.34 1.48 11.50
N ASP A 110 11.84 2.54 12.15
CA ASP A 110 12.39 2.47 13.51
C ASP A 110 11.28 2.16 14.53
N TRP A 111 11.69 1.66 15.70
CA TRP A 111 10.78 1.22 16.76
C TRP A 111 9.72 2.25 17.14
N ASN A 112 10.09 3.53 17.30
CA ASN A 112 9.14 4.58 17.66
C ASN A 112 8.03 4.78 16.62
N VAL A 113 8.37 4.67 15.34
CA VAL A 113 7.39 4.82 14.25
C VAL A 113 6.48 3.59 14.21
N ARG A 114 7.02 2.40 14.47
CA ARG A 114 6.22 1.18 14.54
C ARG A 114 5.20 1.26 15.67
N ASP A 115 5.64 1.64 16.86
CA ASP A 115 4.80 1.80 18.06
C ASP A 115 3.65 2.81 17.82
N GLU A 116 3.96 3.95 17.21
CA GLU A 116 2.96 4.96 16.85
C GLU A 116 1.88 4.40 15.90
N TRP A 117 2.26 3.55 14.94
CA TRP A 117 1.31 2.93 14.02
C TRP A 117 0.47 1.83 14.68
N VAL A 118 1.02 1.09 15.64
CA VAL A 118 0.27 0.12 16.45
C VAL A 118 -0.79 0.86 17.26
N HIS A 119 -0.39 1.89 18.02
CA HIS A 119 -1.31 2.73 18.81
C HIS A 119 -2.41 3.36 17.96
N LYS A 120 -2.06 3.91 16.78
CA LYS A 120 -3.07 4.44 15.83
C LYS A 120 -4.05 3.37 15.38
N ALA A 121 -3.58 2.14 15.16
CA ALA A 121 -4.42 1.05 14.73
C ALA A 121 -5.35 0.55 15.85
N GLU A 122 -4.94 0.62 17.11
CA GLU A 122 -5.79 0.31 18.26
C GLU A 122 -6.93 1.33 18.38
N GLU A 123 -6.59 2.62 18.37
CA GLU A 123 -7.54 3.70 18.66
C GLU A 123 -8.47 4.04 17.49
N MET A 124 -7.99 3.94 16.25
CA MET A 124 -8.76 4.38 15.09
C MET A 124 -9.60 3.23 14.49
N PRO A 125 -10.89 3.45 14.21
CA PRO A 125 -11.67 2.57 13.35
C PRO A 125 -11.02 2.43 11.96
N TYR A 126 -11.17 1.27 11.33
CA TYR A 126 -10.55 0.96 10.04
C TYR A 126 -10.72 2.05 8.97
N LYS A 127 -11.92 2.62 8.84
CA LYS A 127 -12.21 3.66 7.85
C LYS A 127 -11.41 4.94 8.13
N GLU A 128 -11.39 5.39 9.37
CA GLU A 128 -10.67 6.60 9.80
C GLU A 128 -9.17 6.41 9.65
N LEU A 129 -8.63 5.26 10.05
CA LEU A 129 -7.22 4.92 9.85
C LEU A 129 -6.82 4.97 8.38
N ARG A 130 -7.67 4.42 7.50
CA ARG A 130 -7.44 4.43 6.05
C ARG A 130 -7.49 5.84 5.47
N ASP A 131 -8.44 6.65 5.93
CA ASP A 131 -8.57 8.05 5.49
C ASP A 131 -7.37 8.89 5.98
N HIS A 132 -6.95 8.72 7.24
CA HIS A 132 -5.75 9.35 7.80
C HIS A 132 -4.49 9.02 6.99
N ILE A 133 -4.28 7.74 6.64
CA ILE A 133 -3.15 7.32 5.80
C ILE A 133 -3.23 7.94 4.40
N LYS A 134 -4.43 8.04 3.82
CA LYS A 134 -4.62 8.64 2.51
C LYS A 134 -4.29 10.13 2.52
N GLU A 135 -4.76 10.85 3.53
CA GLU A 135 -4.45 12.27 3.71
C GLU A 135 -2.97 12.51 3.94
N MET A 136 -2.32 11.70 4.77
CA MET A 136 -0.88 11.77 5.00
C MET A 136 -0.10 11.58 3.70
N LYS A 137 -0.42 10.53 2.91
CA LYS A 137 0.22 10.30 1.61
C LYS A 137 -0.03 11.41 0.60
N GLN A 138 -1.23 12.00 0.62
CA GLN A 138 -1.56 13.13 -0.24
C GLN A 138 -0.74 14.37 0.15
N LYS A 139 -0.62 14.66 1.45
CA LYS A 139 0.23 15.75 1.96
C LYS A 139 1.71 15.52 1.65
N GLU A 140 2.21 14.31 1.78
CA GLU A 140 3.59 13.96 1.38
C GLU A 140 3.80 14.18 -0.13
N LYS A 141 2.83 13.80 -0.95
CA LYS A 141 2.89 14.04 -2.40
C LYS A 141 2.85 15.53 -2.74
N GLU A 142 2.04 16.31 -2.02
CA GLU A 142 1.95 17.77 -2.18
C GLU A 142 3.20 18.49 -1.66
N ALA A 143 3.81 18.01 -0.57
CA ALA A 143 5.06 18.54 -0.04
C ALA A 143 6.28 18.19 -0.92
N ASN A 144 6.25 17.00 -1.54
CA ASN A 144 7.26 16.53 -2.49
C ASN A 144 6.92 16.87 -3.95
N VAL A 145 6.12 17.92 -4.20
CA VAL A 145 5.95 18.43 -5.56
C VAL A 145 7.30 18.92 -6.06
N ASP A 146 7.86 18.21 -7.03
CA ASP A 146 9.08 18.63 -7.70
C ASP A 146 8.76 19.87 -8.54
N LEU A 147 9.17 21.03 -8.04
CA LEU A 147 8.99 22.30 -8.73
C LEU A 147 9.59 22.28 -10.14
N LYS A 148 10.62 21.46 -10.39
CA LYS A 148 11.19 21.27 -11.74
C LYS A 148 10.20 20.54 -12.65
N GLU A 149 9.55 19.48 -12.16
CA GLU A 149 8.52 18.75 -12.91
C GLU A 149 7.33 19.66 -13.25
N VAL A 150 6.84 20.42 -12.27
CA VAL A 150 5.77 21.40 -12.48
C VAL A 150 6.17 22.45 -13.52
N TYR A 151 7.40 22.99 -13.44
CA TYR A 151 7.90 23.94 -14.42
C TYR A 151 7.96 23.34 -15.83
N ILE A 152 8.45 22.10 -15.96
CA ILE A 152 8.52 21.38 -17.24
C ILE A 152 7.11 21.21 -17.82
N GLU A 153 6.15 20.72 -17.03
CA GLU A 153 4.79 20.49 -17.50
C GLU A 153 4.12 21.78 -17.97
N GLN A 154 4.15 22.84 -17.16
CA GLN A 154 3.59 24.14 -17.50
C GLN A 154 4.19 24.71 -18.79
N TYR A 155 5.51 24.60 -18.94
CA TYR A 155 6.19 25.13 -20.12
C TYR A 155 5.89 24.29 -21.37
N LEU A 156 5.85 22.96 -21.25
CA LEU A 156 5.50 22.07 -22.35
C LEU A 156 4.05 22.26 -22.79
N GLU A 157 3.10 22.42 -21.88
CA GLU A 157 1.70 22.72 -22.21
C GLU A 157 1.57 24.03 -22.97
N LYS A 158 2.26 25.09 -22.51
CA LYS A 158 2.29 26.38 -23.20
C LYS A 158 2.84 26.24 -24.63
N MET A 159 3.93 25.49 -24.80
CA MET A 159 4.55 25.26 -26.10
C MET A 159 3.66 24.40 -27.01
N ILE A 160 3.05 23.34 -26.48
CA ILE A 160 2.08 22.50 -27.20
C ILE A 160 0.91 23.34 -27.69
N GLY A 161 0.33 24.19 -26.83
CA GLY A 161 -0.76 25.08 -27.19
C GLY A 161 -0.34 26.12 -28.22
N TRP A 162 0.84 26.73 -28.07
CA TRP A 162 1.34 27.73 -29.00
C TRP A 162 1.66 27.16 -30.39
N PHE A 163 2.33 26.00 -30.45
CA PHE A 163 2.59 25.29 -31.70
C PHE A 163 1.38 24.51 -32.23
N ASN A 164 0.29 24.45 -31.45
CA ASN A 164 -0.91 23.65 -31.68
C ASN A 164 -0.59 22.23 -32.18
N CYS A 165 0.22 21.49 -31.43
CA CYS A 165 0.73 20.20 -31.87
C CYS A 165 0.88 19.20 -30.73
N SER A 166 1.00 17.91 -31.07
CA SER A 166 1.24 16.88 -30.05
C SER A 166 2.64 17.04 -29.40
N ARG A 167 2.85 16.44 -28.23
CA ARG A 167 4.16 16.41 -27.57
C ARG A 167 5.25 15.78 -28.45
N LYS A 168 4.90 14.75 -29.24
CA LYS A 168 5.83 14.10 -30.18
C LYS A 168 6.26 15.06 -31.29
N GLU A 169 5.31 15.84 -31.80
CA GLU A 169 5.55 16.83 -32.84
C GLU A 169 6.35 18.04 -32.30
N LEU A 170 6.07 18.47 -31.07
CA LEU A 170 6.87 19.48 -30.38
C LEU A 170 8.34 19.04 -30.26
N ASN A 171 8.59 17.80 -29.85
CA ASN A 171 9.97 17.27 -29.75
C ASN A 171 10.68 17.25 -31.10
N PHE A 172 9.98 16.90 -32.19
CA PHE A 172 10.53 16.97 -33.54
C PHE A 172 10.93 18.41 -33.91
N LYS A 173 10.06 19.39 -33.66
CA LYS A 173 10.34 20.81 -33.91
C LYS A 173 11.50 21.34 -33.06
N LEU A 174 11.59 20.95 -31.80
CA LEU A 174 12.70 21.31 -30.93
C LEU A 174 14.01 20.69 -31.43
N ALA A 175 13.99 19.44 -31.89
CA ALA A 175 15.17 18.81 -32.48
C ALA A 175 15.67 19.57 -33.71
N LEU A 176 14.77 20.01 -34.60
CA LEU A 176 15.12 20.88 -35.73
C LEU A 176 15.74 22.21 -35.27
N TYR A 177 15.17 22.82 -34.23
CA TYR A 177 15.69 24.09 -33.68
C TYR A 177 17.10 23.95 -33.11
N PHE A 178 17.39 22.84 -32.42
CA PHE A 178 18.69 22.60 -31.80
C PHE A 178 19.73 21.96 -32.74
N GLN A 179 19.35 21.58 -33.97
CA GLN A 179 20.18 20.78 -34.87
C GLN A 179 21.57 21.39 -35.13
N ASP A 180 21.63 22.69 -35.38
CA ASP A 180 22.86 23.42 -35.71
C ASP A 180 23.26 24.42 -34.62
N ALA A 181 22.71 24.27 -33.40
CA ALA A 181 22.93 25.22 -32.33
C ALA A 181 24.27 24.99 -31.59
N ASP A 182 24.89 26.06 -31.10
CA ASP A 182 26.09 25.96 -30.26
C ASP A 182 25.73 25.42 -28.88
N LEU A 183 26.09 24.15 -28.65
CA LEU A 183 25.79 23.44 -27.40
C LEU A 183 26.53 24.04 -26.20
N ASP A 184 27.71 24.63 -26.38
CA ASP A 184 28.48 25.23 -25.29
C ASP A 184 27.86 26.57 -24.86
N GLU A 185 27.36 27.35 -25.81
CA GLU A 185 26.58 28.55 -25.53
C GLU A 185 25.26 28.21 -24.84
N ILE A 186 24.50 27.24 -25.37
CA ILE A 186 23.25 26.77 -24.77
C ILE A 186 23.49 26.28 -23.34
N LYS A 187 24.55 25.51 -23.10
CA LYS A 187 24.88 25.01 -21.77
C LYS A 187 25.14 26.13 -20.77
N LYS A 188 25.79 27.23 -21.18
CA LYS A 188 25.98 28.40 -20.33
C LYS A 188 24.63 29.06 -19.99
N ILE A 189 23.77 29.25 -20.99
CA ILE A 189 22.44 29.84 -20.81
C ILE A 189 21.57 28.98 -19.87
N VAL A 190 21.56 27.66 -20.08
CA VAL A 190 20.79 26.72 -19.25
C VAL A 190 21.29 26.73 -17.80
N LYS A 191 22.62 26.73 -17.57
CA LYS A 191 23.18 26.82 -16.22
C LYS A 191 22.75 28.08 -15.49
N GLU A 192 22.77 29.23 -16.15
CA GLU A 192 22.36 30.49 -15.54
C GLU A 192 20.87 30.49 -15.20
N ARG A 193 20.01 30.06 -16.14
CA ARG A 193 18.56 29.96 -15.90
C ARG A 193 18.22 28.96 -14.81
N GLN A 194 18.93 27.83 -14.75
CA GLN A 194 18.75 26.84 -13.70
C GLN A 194 19.12 27.43 -12.34
N ARG A 195 20.21 28.18 -12.25
CA ARG A 195 20.62 28.86 -11.01
C ARG A 195 19.58 29.89 -10.55
N LEU A 196 19.04 30.70 -11.47
CA LEU A 196 17.99 31.67 -11.16
C LEU A 196 16.71 30.98 -10.66
N PHE A 197 16.28 29.90 -11.34
CA PHE A 197 15.13 29.11 -10.94
C PHE A 197 15.31 28.50 -9.53
N GLU A 198 16.49 27.93 -9.25
CA GLU A 198 16.81 27.37 -7.93
C GLU A 198 16.81 28.45 -6.84
N LEU A 199 17.30 29.66 -7.14
CA LEU A 199 17.29 30.79 -6.20
C LEU A 199 15.86 31.26 -5.89
N GLU A 200 15.02 31.46 -6.91
CA GLU A 200 13.61 31.90 -6.76
C GLU A 200 12.74 30.88 -6.04
N THR A 201 13.04 29.59 -6.21
CA THR A 201 12.29 28.50 -5.57
C THR A 201 12.73 28.24 -4.13
N GLN A 202 13.99 28.56 -3.78
CA GLN A 202 14.46 28.57 -2.39
C GLN A 202 13.87 29.73 -1.60
N THR A 203 13.79 30.94 -2.16
CA THR A 203 13.20 32.12 -1.46
C THR A 203 11.70 31.99 -1.20
N LYS A 204 10.99 31.07 -1.87
CA LYS A 204 9.57 30.78 -1.65
C LYS A 204 9.31 29.69 -0.61
N LYS A 205 10.35 28.96 -0.19
CA LYS A 205 10.27 27.91 0.83
C LYS A 205 10.65 28.40 2.23
N GLU A 206 11.28 29.57 2.35
CA GLU A 206 11.52 30.32 3.60
C GLU A 206 10.34 31.25 3.91
#